data_AF-A0A4Y7ZJ16-F1
#
_entry.id   AF-A0A4Y7ZJ16-F1
#
_cell.length_a   1.000
_cell.length_b   1.000
_cell.length_c   1.000
_cell.angle_alpha   90.00
_cell.angle_beta   90.00
_cell.angle_gamma   90.00
#
_symmetry.space_group_name_H-M   'P 1'
#
loop_
_entity.id
_entity.type
_entity.pdbx_description
1 polymer ?
#
loop_
_entity_poly.entity_id
_entity_poly.type
_entity_poly.pdbx_seq_one_letter_code
_entity_poly.pdbx_strand_id
1 'polypeptide(L)'
;MIDYIIIIATMLILYFVVVRNKPAPQSDWETLPDFERYKKNKKLKDQTNKAVCIHCGSNSITQKQLQDKTENPKQTKFYHSCDQCRVILWRSER
;
A
#
# COMPACT_ATOMS: atom_id res chain seq x y z
N MET A 1 36.43 -13.12 -9.88
CA MET A 1 35.54 -13.38 -8.71
C MET A 1 34.76 -12.15 -8.30
N ILE A 2 35.39 -10.96 -8.25
CA ILE A 2 34.71 -9.69 -7.90
C ILE A 2 33.59 -9.35 -8.90
N ASP A 3 33.77 -9.61 -10.19
CA ASP A 3 32.75 -9.33 -11.22
C ASP A 3 31.44 -10.12 -10.98
N TYR A 4 31.55 -11.37 -10.52
CA TYR A 4 30.38 -12.19 -10.18
C TYR A 4 29.65 -11.66 -8.93
N ILE A 5 30.37 -11.08 -7.97
CA ILE A 5 29.78 -10.48 -6.77
C ILE A 5 28.98 -9.22 -7.13
N ILE A 6 29.51 -8.40 -8.04
CA ILE A 6 28.82 -7.19 -8.52
C ILE A 6 27.52 -7.54 -9.25
N ILE A 7 27.54 -8.58 -10.09
CA ILE A 7 26.36 -9.07 -10.80
C ILE A 7 25.29 -9.60 -9.83
N ILE A 8 25.69 -10.35 -8.81
CA ILE A 8 24.76 -10.88 -7.80
C ILE A 8 24.16 -9.73 -6.97
N ALA A 9 24.98 -8.75 -6.58
CA ALA A 9 24.51 -7.57 -5.84
C ALA A 9 23.50 -6.75 -6.64
N THR A 10 23.75 -6.52 -7.94
CA THR A 10 22.81 -5.80 -8.81
C THR A 10 21.52 -6.58 -9.02
N MET A 11 21.58 -7.90 -9.19
CA MET A 11 20.38 -8.77 -9.25
C MET A 11 19.54 -8.68 -7.98
N LEU A 12 20.17 -8.70 -6.80
CA LEU A 12 19.46 -8.57 -5.51
C LEU A 12 18.81 -7.20 -5.34
N ILE A 13 19.50 -6.13 -5.73
CA ILE A 13 18.95 -4.76 -5.68
C ILE A 13 17.76 -4.64 -6.64
N LEU A 14 17.90 -5.12 -7.88
CA LEU A 14 16.81 -5.12 -8.86
C LEU A 14 15.63 -5.96 -8.37
N TYR A 15 15.87 -7.15 -7.82
CA TYR A 15 14.83 -7.98 -7.23
C TYR A 15 14.13 -7.26 -6.08
N PHE A 16 14.89 -6.63 -5.18
CA PHE A 16 14.33 -5.88 -4.07
C PHE A 16 13.47 -4.72 -4.57
N VAL A 17 13.95 -3.92 -5.52
CA VAL A 17 13.20 -2.79 -6.10
C VAL A 17 11.96 -3.30 -6.85
N VAL A 18 12.05 -4.32 -7.68
CA VAL A 18 10.90 -4.84 -8.45
C VAL A 18 9.85 -5.46 -7.53
N VAL A 19 10.23 -6.16 -6.46
CA VAL A 19 9.29 -6.87 -5.58
C VAL A 19 8.75 -5.99 -4.45
N ARG A 20 9.53 -5.06 -3.91
CA ARG A 20 9.09 -4.12 -2.85
C ARG A 20 8.46 -2.86 -3.41
N ASN A 21 8.96 -2.38 -4.55
CA ASN A 21 8.55 -1.14 -5.17
C ASN A 21 7.57 -1.36 -6.33
N LYS A 22 6.88 -2.51 -6.37
CA LYS A 22 5.72 -2.66 -7.26
C LYS A 22 4.81 -1.46 -7.02
N PRO A 23 4.56 -0.62 -8.04
CA PRO A 23 3.52 0.38 -7.90
C PRO A 23 2.27 -0.38 -7.48
N ALA A 24 1.58 0.16 -6.48
CA ALA A 24 0.27 -0.38 -6.11
C ALA A 24 -0.50 -0.59 -7.42
N PRO A 25 -1.12 -1.77 -7.62
CA PRO A 25 -1.90 -2.00 -8.83
C PRO A 25 -2.81 -0.79 -9.00
N GLN A 26 -2.93 -0.28 -10.23
CA GLN A 26 -3.93 0.72 -10.62
C GLN A 26 -5.32 0.15 -10.32
N SER A 27 -5.68 0.05 -9.05
CA SER A 27 -7.05 -0.04 -8.61
C SER A 27 -7.52 1.40 -8.66
N ASP A 28 -8.44 1.69 -9.57
CA ASP A 28 -9.09 2.99 -9.73
C ASP A 28 -9.24 3.65 -8.36
N TRP A 29 -8.47 4.72 -8.11
CA TRP A 29 -8.45 5.41 -6.82
C TRP A 29 -9.85 5.72 -6.31
N GLU A 30 -10.72 6.05 -7.25
CA GLU A 30 -12.10 6.43 -7.01
C GLU A 30 -12.96 5.29 -6.47
N THR A 31 -12.59 4.04 -6.73
CA THR A 31 -13.29 2.84 -6.25
C THR A 31 -12.92 2.47 -4.82
N LEU A 32 -11.79 2.96 -4.30
CA LEU A 32 -11.37 2.69 -2.93
C LEU A 32 -12.30 3.40 -1.95
N PRO A 33 -12.71 2.73 -0.86
CA PRO A 33 -13.54 3.35 0.16
C PRO A 33 -12.73 4.42 0.92
N ASP A 34 -13.41 5.44 1.43
CA ASP A 34 -12.82 6.36 2.42
C ASP A 34 -12.68 5.67 3.79
N PHE A 35 -11.85 6.21 4.67
CA PHE A 35 -11.62 5.65 6.01
C PHE A 35 -12.92 5.37 6.79
N GLU A 36 -13.86 6.31 6.77
CA GLU A 36 -15.18 6.16 7.41
C GLU A 36 -16.01 5.02 6.82
N ARG A 37 -15.97 4.83 5.49
CA ARG A 37 -16.65 3.72 4.81
C ARG A 37 -15.97 2.40 5.11
N TYR A 38 -14.63 2.40 5.13
CA TYR A 38 -13.84 1.22 5.46
C TYR A 38 -14.13 0.73 6.89
N LYS A 39 -14.19 1.65 7.87
CA LYS A 39 -14.50 1.33 9.27
C LYS A 39 -15.90 0.75 9.48
N LYS A 40 -16.88 1.11 8.63
CA LYS A 40 -18.25 0.58 8.68
C LYS A 40 -18.35 -0.89 8.27
N ASN A 41 -17.29 -1.51 7.75
CA ASN A 41 -17.30 -2.94 7.46
C ASN A 41 -17.55 -3.76 8.73
N LYS A 42 -18.59 -4.62 8.72
CA LYS A 42 -18.97 -5.46 9.87
C LYS A 42 -17.83 -6.37 10.36
N LYS A 43 -16.87 -6.72 9.49
CA LYS A 43 -15.67 -7.52 9.84
C LYS A 43 -14.68 -6.81 10.77
N LEU A 44 -14.79 -5.48 10.94
CA LEU A 44 -13.93 -4.65 11.80
C LEU A 44 -14.53 -4.35 13.18
N LYS A 45 -15.71 -4.91 13.51
CA LYS A 45 -16.43 -4.61 14.76
C LYS A 45 -15.78 -5.16 16.03
N ASP A 46 -14.64 -5.84 15.94
CA ASP A 46 -13.97 -6.39 17.12
C ASP A 46 -13.15 -5.33 17.88
N GLN A 47 -13.84 -4.72 18.84
CA GLN A 47 -13.38 -4.25 20.15
C GLN A 47 -12.24 -3.23 20.29
N THR A 48 -11.49 -2.86 19.25
CA THR A 48 -10.27 -2.03 19.46
C THR A 48 -10.30 -0.62 18.90
N ASN A 49 -11.32 -0.22 18.14
CA ASN A 49 -11.44 1.13 17.52
C ASN A 49 -10.20 1.56 16.68
N LYS A 50 -9.24 0.65 16.47
CA LYS A 50 -8.00 0.82 15.73
C LYS A 50 -8.20 0.33 14.31
N ALA A 51 -7.57 0.99 13.35
CA ALA A 51 -7.60 0.58 11.96
C ALA A 51 -6.77 -0.72 11.80
N VAL A 52 -7.45 -1.82 11.48
CA VAL A 52 -6.79 -3.11 11.15
C VAL A 52 -7.15 -3.52 9.72
N CYS A 53 -6.32 -4.39 9.14
CA CYS A 53 -6.56 -4.94 7.82
C CYS A 53 -7.73 -5.94 7.85
N ILE A 54 -8.79 -5.72 7.04
CA ILE A 54 -9.92 -6.66 6.92
C ILE A 54 -9.56 -8.03 6.33
N HIS A 55 -8.41 -8.13 5.66
CA HIS A 55 -7.99 -9.35 4.98
C HIS A 55 -7.13 -10.24 5.87
N CYS A 56 -6.21 -9.66 6.65
CA CYS A 56 -5.25 -10.42 7.46
C CYS A 56 -5.30 -10.11 8.96
N GLY A 57 -6.10 -9.14 9.40
CA GLY A 57 -6.20 -8.74 10.80
C GLY A 57 -5.00 -7.95 11.35
N SER A 58 -3.96 -7.71 10.54
CA SER A 58 -2.78 -6.94 10.96
C SER A 58 -3.11 -5.46 11.22
N ASN A 59 -2.44 -4.88 12.20
CA ASN A 59 -2.45 -3.45 12.52
C ASN A 59 -1.32 -2.65 11.80
N SER A 60 -0.47 -3.32 11.03
CA SER A 60 0.60 -2.67 10.26
C SER A 60 0.03 -2.11 8.97
N ILE A 61 -0.29 -0.81 9.00
CA ILE A 61 -0.86 -0.08 7.87
C ILE A 61 0.02 1.12 7.58
N THR A 62 0.46 1.23 6.34
CA THR A 62 1.30 2.32 5.86
C THR A 62 0.53 3.19 4.89
N GLN A 63 0.61 4.51 5.10
CA GLN A 63 0.14 5.51 4.15
C GLN A 63 1.17 5.69 3.04
N LYS A 64 0.70 5.68 1.79
CA LYS A 64 1.50 5.92 0.59
C LYS A 64 0.83 6.97 -0.28
N GLN A 65 1.63 7.83 -0.87
CA GLN A 65 1.13 8.83 -1.81
C GLN A 65 0.84 8.18 -3.15
N LEU A 66 -0.27 8.57 -3.78
CA LEU A 66 -0.56 8.17 -5.16
C LEU A 66 0.46 8.86 -6.08
N GLN A 67 1.35 8.08 -6.71
CA GLN A 67 2.41 8.60 -7.58
C GLN A 67 1.93 8.87 -9.01
N ASP A 68 0.69 8.52 -9.34
CA ASP A 68 0.11 8.78 -10.64
C ASP A 68 -0.08 10.30 -10.82
N LYS A 69 0.66 10.91 -11.74
CA LYS A 69 0.60 12.36 -12.00
C LYS A 69 -0.68 12.78 -12.72
N THR A 70 -1.34 11.85 -13.42
CA THR A 70 -2.60 12.07 -14.10
C THR A 70 -3.73 12.13 -13.09
N GLU A 71 -3.75 11.18 -12.14
CA GLU A 71 -4.78 11.14 -11.10
C GLU A 71 -4.48 12.06 -9.91
N ASN A 72 -3.20 12.33 -9.60
CA ASN A 72 -2.76 13.12 -8.46
C ASN A 72 -1.82 14.28 -8.85
N PRO A 73 -2.28 15.22 -9.70
CA PRO A 73 -1.44 16.33 -10.16
C PRO A 73 -1.00 17.26 -9.01
N LYS A 74 -1.81 17.34 -7.95
CA LYS A 74 -1.56 18.20 -6.77
C LYS A 74 -0.87 17.49 -5.62
N GLN A 75 -0.54 16.20 -5.76
CA GLN A 75 0.09 15.41 -4.69
C GLN A 75 -0.71 15.31 -3.37
N THR A 76 -2.03 15.51 -3.43
CA THR A 76 -2.94 15.52 -2.28
C THR A 76 -3.61 14.18 -2.00
N LYS A 77 -3.49 13.20 -2.92
CA LYS A 77 -4.12 11.88 -2.80
C LYS A 77 -3.18 10.84 -2.15
N PHE A 78 -3.64 10.20 -1.06
CA PHE A 78 -2.92 9.16 -0.29
C PHE A 78 -3.75 7.88 -0.05
N TYR A 79 -3.18 6.70 -0.28
CA TYR A 79 -3.81 5.42 -0.01
C TYR A 79 -3.15 4.75 1.19
N HIS A 80 -3.92 3.93 1.88
CA HIS A 80 -3.47 3.15 3.02
C HIS A 80 -3.44 1.69 2.63
N SER A 81 -2.29 1.04 2.79
CA SER A 81 -2.09 -0.37 2.46
C SER A 81 -1.58 -1.13 3.66
N CYS A 82 -1.97 -2.39 3.80
CA CYS A 82 -1.41 -3.25 4.85
C CYS A 82 0.00 -3.69 4.48
N ASP A 83 0.96 -3.62 5.39
CA ASP A 83 2.34 -4.04 5.10
C ASP A 83 2.51 -5.55 5.00
N GLN A 84 1.64 -6.30 5.69
CA GLN A 84 1.68 -7.76 5.73
C GLN A 84 1.11 -8.38 4.45
N CYS A 85 -0.15 -8.08 4.14
CA CYS A 85 -0.81 -8.66 2.96
C CYS A 85 -0.72 -7.78 1.71
N ARG A 86 -0.19 -6.56 1.82
CA ARG A 86 -0.02 -5.59 0.71
C ARG A 86 -1.31 -5.17 0.02
N VAL A 87 -2.47 -5.48 0.61
CA VAL A 87 -3.78 -5.07 0.11
C VAL A 87 -4.01 -3.59 0.41
N ILE A 88 -4.55 -2.87 -0.57
CA ILE A 88 -4.99 -1.48 -0.44
C ILE A 88 -6.33 -1.48 0.30
N LEU A 89 -6.44 -0.67 1.35
CA LEU A 89 -7.55 -0.70 2.29
C LEU A 89 -8.51 0.46 2.06
N TRP A 90 -8.00 1.69 2.10
CA TRP A 90 -8.82 2.90 1.92
C TRP A 90 -7.99 4.05 1.33
N ARG A 91 -8.70 5.06 0.83
CA ARG A 91 -8.13 6.32 0.34
C ARG A 91 -8.29 7.46 1.34
N SER A 92 -7.46 8.49 1.19
CA SER A 92 -7.50 9.73 1.95
C SER A 92 -6.96 10.88 1.10
N GLU A 93 -7.53 12.06 1.26
CA GLU A 93 -7.09 13.28 0.60
C GLU A 93 -6.75 14.33 1.66
N ARG A 94 -5.71 15.12 1.43
CA ARG A 94 -5.21 16.12 2.37
C ARG A 94 -4.90 17.45 1.71
#